data_AF-A0A1H0RUS4-F1
#
_entry.id   AF-A0A1H0RUS4-F1
#
_cell.length_a   1.000
_cell.length_b   1.000
_cell.length_c   1.000
_cell.angle_alpha   90.00
_cell.angle_beta   90.00
_cell.angle_gamma   90.00
#
_symmetry.space_group_name_H-M   'P 1'
#
loop_
_entity.id
_entity.type
_entity.pdbx_description
1 polymer ?
#
loop_
_entity_poly.entity_id
_entity_poly.type
_entity_poly.pdbx_seq_one_letter_code
_entity_poly.pdbx_strand_id
1 'polypeptide(L)'
;MTEPDRPTKPRMRGVIHFWSFIVSVVTGATLIALAASTVSGVAALATSVYVITVLGLFGVSALYHRRWWVTERARTWMKRLDHSMIFLFIAGTYTPFCLLGMTKPTGYVILGVVWGGALLGVGLKLLWPHAPRWLGTPIYIALGWVAVFVLPELLRSAGVAALVLILIGGAFYTVGAVFYATKWPNPWPGVFGHHEFFHAATVIAALCHYVAIWLVLYS
;
A
#
# COMPACT_ATOMS: atom_id res chain seq x y z
N MET A 1 -42.09 10.93 8.61
CA MET A 1 -40.87 10.17 8.94
C MET A 1 -39.69 10.95 8.40
N THR A 2 -38.95 11.63 9.26
CA THR A 2 -37.63 12.19 8.92
C THR A 2 -36.70 11.02 8.62
N GLU A 3 -36.03 10.99 7.46
CA GLU A 3 -34.94 10.02 7.25
C GLU A 3 -33.97 10.12 8.43
N PRO A 4 -33.53 9.00 9.03
CA PRO A 4 -32.47 9.06 10.03
C PRO A 4 -31.24 9.70 9.37
N ASP A 5 -30.73 10.75 10.02
CA ASP A 5 -29.60 11.54 9.54
C ASP A 5 -28.43 10.60 9.21
N ARG A 6 -28.19 10.40 7.90
CA ARG A 6 -27.16 9.46 7.45
C ARG A 6 -25.82 10.05 7.87
N PRO A 7 -24.94 9.32 8.57
CA PRO A 7 -23.65 9.85 8.97
C PRO A 7 -22.91 10.38 7.74
N THR A 8 -22.62 11.69 7.74
CA THR A 8 -22.05 12.39 6.61
C THR A 8 -20.60 11.96 6.42
N LYS A 9 -20.29 11.39 5.25
CA LYS A 9 -18.90 11.07 4.89
C LYS A 9 -18.14 12.37 4.67
N PRO A 10 -16.88 12.50 5.13
CA PRO A 10 -16.07 13.66 4.79
C PRO A 10 -15.96 13.86 3.28
N ARG A 11 -16.01 15.11 2.80
CA ARG A 11 -16.04 15.43 1.37
C ARG A 11 -14.85 14.86 0.58
N MET A 12 -13.67 14.80 1.19
CA MET A 12 -12.44 14.30 0.53
C MET A 12 -12.23 12.79 0.66
N ARG A 13 -13.17 12.06 1.29
CA ARG A 13 -13.05 10.62 1.56
C ARG A 13 -12.89 9.83 0.25
N GLY A 14 -11.71 9.23 0.06
CA GLY A 14 -11.37 8.42 -1.12
C GLY A 14 -11.01 9.21 -2.38
N VAL A 15 -11.02 10.55 -2.36
CA VAL A 15 -10.66 11.38 -3.54
C VAL A 15 -9.19 11.22 -3.90
N ILE A 16 -8.30 11.22 -2.90
CA ILE A 16 -6.86 11.04 -3.08
C ILE A 16 -6.58 9.72 -3.80
N HIS A 17 -7.07 8.59 -3.27
CA HIS A 17 -6.87 7.27 -3.88
C HIS A 17 -7.49 7.16 -5.27
N PHE A 18 -8.60 7.85 -5.56
CA PHE A 18 -9.16 7.85 -6.91
C PHE A 18 -8.19 8.44 -7.93
N TRP A 19 -7.62 9.61 -7.66
CA TRP A 19 -6.65 10.23 -8.58
C TRP A 19 -5.34 9.45 -8.61
N SER A 20 -4.89 8.92 -7.47
CA SER A 20 -3.71 8.06 -7.42
C SER A 20 -3.87 6.78 -8.23
N PHE A 21 -5.07 6.19 -8.28
CA PHE A 21 -5.34 5.04 -9.15
C PHE A 21 -5.13 5.40 -10.63
N ILE A 22 -5.70 6.51 -11.10
CA ILE A 22 -5.56 6.96 -12.50
C ILE A 22 -4.10 7.21 -12.85
N VAL A 23 -3.37 7.92 -11.99
CA VAL A 23 -1.93 8.17 -12.18
C VAL A 23 -1.15 6.86 -12.20
N SER A 24 -1.46 5.93 -11.29
CA SER A 24 -0.78 4.64 -11.17
C SER A 24 -0.98 3.74 -12.39
N VAL A 25 -2.09 3.88 -13.13
CA VAL A 25 -2.29 3.15 -14.40
C VAL A 25 -1.21 3.56 -15.40
N VAL A 26 -1.00 4.86 -15.57
CA VAL A 26 -0.03 5.40 -16.53
C VAL A 26 1.39 5.09 -16.07
N THR A 27 1.74 5.47 -14.84
CA THR A 27 3.10 5.31 -14.32
C THR A 27 3.49 3.83 -14.16
N GLY A 28 2.53 2.97 -13.82
CA GLY A 28 2.71 1.53 -13.72
C GLY A 28 2.89 0.87 -15.08
N ALA A 29 2.10 1.26 -16.09
CA ALA A 29 2.28 0.76 -17.46
C ALA A 29 3.67 1.13 -18.01
N THR A 30 4.13 2.37 -17.79
CA THR A 30 5.49 2.80 -18.16
C THR A 30 6.56 1.97 -17.46
N LEU A 31 6.43 1.75 -16.15
CA LEU A 31 7.38 0.95 -15.38
C LEU A 31 7.50 -0.49 -15.92
N ILE A 32 6.36 -1.15 -16.13
CA ILE A 32 6.34 -2.53 -16.64
C ILE A 32 6.91 -2.60 -18.06
N ALA A 33 6.51 -1.68 -18.94
CA ALA A 33 6.95 -1.67 -20.33
C ALA A 33 8.47 -1.50 -20.44
N LEU A 34 9.06 -0.56 -19.68
CA LEU A 34 10.52 -0.35 -19.70
C LEU A 34 11.27 -1.48 -18.99
N ALA A 35 10.76 -2.01 -17.88
CA ALA A 35 11.36 -3.18 -17.24
C ALA A 35 11.41 -4.39 -18.20
N ALA A 36 10.35 -4.60 -18.98
CA ALA A 36 10.27 -5.69 -19.96
C ALA A 36 11.20 -5.49 -21.16
N SER A 37 11.27 -4.28 -21.70
CA SER A 37 12.02 -4.01 -22.93
C SER A 37 13.50 -3.73 -22.73
N THR A 38 13.90 -3.27 -21.54
CA THR A 38 15.28 -2.81 -21.29
C THR A 38 16.03 -3.59 -20.21
N VAL A 39 15.34 -4.33 -19.33
CA VAL A 39 15.98 -5.02 -18.19
C VAL A 39 15.86 -6.54 -18.32
N SER A 40 14.68 -7.12 -18.07
CA SER A 40 14.44 -8.57 -18.20
C SER A 40 12.98 -8.95 -18.00
N GLY A 41 12.61 -10.18 -18.37
CA GLY A 41 11.29 -10.75 -18.03
C GLY A 41 11.03 -10.87 -16.52
N VAL A 42 12.08 -11.11 -15.71
CA VAL A 42 11.96 -11.14 -14.24
C VAL A 42 11.66 -9.75 -13.70
N ALA A 43 12.31 -8.72 -14.25
CA ALA A 43 12.04 -7.33 -13.89
C ALA A 43 10.59 -6.95 -14.23
N ALA A 44 10.12 -7.30 -15.43
CA ALA A 44 8.73 -7.09 -15.83
C ALA A 44 7.73 -7.75 -14.87
N LEU A 45 7.96 -9.01 -14.51
CA LEU A 45 7.13 -9.75 -13.55
C LEU A 45 7.11 -9.05 -12.18
N ALA A 46 8.29 -8.73 -11.64
CA ALA A 46 8.42 -8.13 -10.32
C ALA A 46 7.73 -6.76 -10.24
N THR A 47 7.90 -5.93 -11.28
CA THR A 47 7.21 -4.63 -11.37
C THR A 47 5.71 -4.79 -11.60
N SER A 48 5.28 -5.82 -12.32
CA SER A 48 3.84 -6.08 -12.54
C SER A 48 3.14 -6.41 -11.23
N VAL A 49 3.77 -7.23 -10.38
CA VAL A 49 3.26 -7.54 -9.04
C VAL A 49 3.09 -6.26 -8.21
N TYR A 50 4.11 -5.39 -8.19
CA TYR A 50 4.00 -4.09 -7.52
C TYR A 50 2.82 -3.27 -8.06
N VAL A 51 2.77 -3.04 -9.38
CA VAL A 51 1.73 -2.21 -10.01
C VAL A 51 0.33 -2.76 -9.77
N ILE A 52 0.11 -4.07 -9.90
CA ILE A 52 -1.21 -4.69 -9.66
C ILE A 52 -1.66 -4.45 -8.21
N THR A 53 -0.75 -4.58 -7.24
CA THR A 53 -1.12 -4.35 -5.83
C THR A 53 -1.38 -2.87 -5.52
N VAL A 54 -0.64 -1.94 -6.14
CA VAL A 54 -0.90 -0.49 -6.05
C VAL A 54 -2.25 -0.12 -6.66
N LEU A 55 -2.53 -0.62 -7.88
CA LEU A 55 -3.81 -0.42 -8.55
C LEU A 55 -4.96 -1.01 -7.75
N GLY A 56 -4.78 -2.21 -7.19
CA GLY A 56 -5.75 -2.82 -6.30
C GLY A 56 -6.00 -1.97 -5.05
N LEU A 57 -4.93 -1.49 -4.38
CA LEU A 57 -5.05 -0.66 -3.19
C LEU A 57 -5.83 0.62 -3.49
N PHE A 58 -5.38 1.42 -4.45
CA PHE A 58 -6.00 2.70 -4.74
C PHE A 58 -7.39 2.53 -5.37
N GLY A 59 -7.57 1.58 -6.28
CA GLY A 59 -8.84 1.33 -6.96
C GLY A 59 -9.92 0.81 -6.01
N VAL A 60 -9.62 -0.24 -5.24
CA VAL A 60 -10.56 -0.79 -4.26
C VAL A 60 -10.89 0.24 -3.19
N SER A 61 -9.90 0.98 -2.70
CA SER A 61 -10.10 1.99 -1.66
C SER A 61 -10.93 3.18 -2.15
N ALA A 62 -10.65 3.68 -3.35
CA ALA A 62 -11.46 4.71 -3.98
C ALA A 62 -12.92 4.24 -4.14
N LEU A 63 -13.13 3.03 -4.67
CA LEU A 63 -14.47 2.48 -4.86
C LEU A 63 -15.22 2.31 -3.54
N TYR A 64 -14.58 1.72 -2.53
CA TYR A 64 -15.17 1.51 -1.21
C TYR A 64 -15.63 2.82 -0.57
N HIS A 65 -14.78 3.86 -0.63
CA HIS A 65 -15.03 5.12 0.05
C HIS A 65 -15.98 6.06 -0.69
N ARG A 66 -15.85 6.15 -2.03
CA ARG A 66 -16.65 7.07 -2.84
C ARG A 66 -18.06 6.57 -3.10
N ARG A 67 -18.27 5.25 -3.16
CA ARG A 67 -19.61 4.68 -3.41
C ARG A 67 -20.47 4.70 -2.16
N TRP A 68 -21.76 5.01 -2.33
CA TRP A 68 -22.79 4.73 -1.34
C TRP A 68 -23.31 3.30 -1.55
N TRP A 69 -23.12 2.44 -0.55
CA TRP A 69 -23.48 1.03 -0.62
C TRP A 69 -24.93 0.85 -0.17
N VAL A 70 -25.75 0.21 -1.00
CA VAL A 70 -27.19 -0.01 -0.74
C VAL A 70 -27.41 -1.08 0.34
N THR A 71 -26.58 -2.12 0.36
CA THR A 71 -26.69 -3.23 1.33
C THR A 71 -25.46 -3.29 2.23
N GLU A 72 -25.68 -3.60 3.51
CA GLU A 72 -24.59 -3.76 4.48
C GLU A 72 -23.67 -4.94 4.11
N ARG A 73 -24.23 -5.98 3.49
CA ARG A 73 -23.45 -7.11 2.95
C ARG A 73 -22.43 -6.63 1.90
N ALA A 74 -22.85 -5.81 0.92
CA ALA A 74 -21.95 -5.30 -0.10
C ALA A 74 -20.89 -4.36 0.50
N ARG A 75 -21.29 -3.49 1.44
CA ARG A 75 -20.37 -2.61 2.17
C ARG A 75 -19.31 -3.41 2.93
N THR A 76 -19.71 -4.48 3.61
CA THR A 76 -18.82 -5.35 4.39
C THR A 76 -17.82 -6.05 3.48
N TRP A 77 -18.25 -6.61 2.35
CA TRP A 77 -17.34 -7.22 1.37
C TRP A 77 -16.30 -6.25 0.84
N MET A 78 -16.71 -5.03 0.54
CA MET A 78 -15.79 -4.00 0.05
C MET A 78 -14.83 -3.50 1.11
N LYS A 79 -15.27 -3.45 2.38
CA LYS A 79 -14.39 -3.19 3.51
C LYS A 79 -13.35 -4.30 3.68
N ARG A 80 -13.73 -5.56 3.48
CA ARG A 80 -12.80 -6.69 3.48
C ARG A 80 -11.71 -6.49 2.43
N LEU A 81 -12.12 -6.21 1.20
CA LEU A 81 -11.20 -5.99 0.09
C LEU A 81 -10.28 -4.80 0.34
N ASP A 82 -10.84 -3.64 0.73
CA ASP A 82 -10.08 -2.41 1.00
C ASP A 82 -9.00 -2.63 2.07
N HIS A 83 -9.36 -3.25 3.19
CA HIS A 83 -8.40 -3.52 4.26
C HIS A 83 -7.41 -4.64 3.90
N SER A 84 -7.80 -5.63 3.09
CA SER A 84 -6.91 -6.68 2.59
C SER A 84 -5.84 -6.13 1.65
N MET A 85 -6.19 -5.14 0.83
CA MET A 85 -5.24 -4.57 -0.14
C MET A 85 -4.03 -3.90 0.51
N ILE A 86 -4.15 -3.44 1.76
CA ILE A 86 -3.00 -2.93 2.53
C ILE A 86 -1.89 -3.98 2.64
N PHE A 87 -2.26 -5.22 3.00
CA PHE A 87 -1.30 -6.32 3.16
C PHE A 87 -0.66 -6.72 1.83
N LEU A 88 -1.49 -6.80 0.78
CA LEU A 88 -1.01 -7.14 -0.56
C LEU A 88 -0.12 -6.04 -1.13
N PHE A 89 -0.43 -4.77 -0.90
CA PHE A 89 0.42 -3.64 -1.29
C PHE A 89 1.79 -3.68 -0.62
N ILE A 90 1.85 -4.03 0.67
CA ILE A 90 3.13 -4.21 1.36
C ILE A 90 3.93 -5.31 0.66
N ALA A 91 3.40 -6.52 0.54
CA ALA A 91 4.12 -7.62 -0.12
C ALA A 91 4.50 -7.32 -1.58
N GLY A 92 3.60 -6.66 -2.32
CA GLY A 92 3.85 -6.21 -3.69
C GLY A 92 4.99 -5.20 -3.79
N THR A 93 5.13 -4.31 -2.80
CA THR A 93 6.25 -3.36 -2.70
C THR A 93 7.59 -4.08 -2.51
N TYR A 94 7.65 -5.11 -1.68
CA TYR A 94 8.89 -5.88 -1.47
C TYR A 94 9.35 -6.65 -2.70
N THR A 95 8.42 -7.11 -3.53
CA THR A 95 8.69 -8.04 -4.63
C THR A 95 9.82 -7.57 -5.59
N PRO A 96 9.80 -6.34 -6.14
CA PRO A 96 10.91 -5.85 -6.97
C PRO A 96 12.24 -5.74 -6.22
N PHE A 97 12.24 -5.29 -4.97
CA PHE A 97 13.48 -5.23 -4.18
C PHE A 97 14.08 -6.61 -3.91
N CYS A 98 13.25 -7.60 -3.58
CA CYS A 98 13.69 -8.96 -3.32
C CYS A 98 14.21 -9.68 -4.57
N LEU A 99 13.57 -9.45 -5.72
CA LEU A 99 13.91 -10.17 -6.95
C LEU A 99 15.03 -9.51 -7.75
N LEU A 100 15.23 -8.20 -7.61
CA LEU A 100 16.17 -7.42 -8.42
C LEU A 100 17.28 -6.78 -7.60
N GLY A 101 16.98 -6.33 -6.38
CA GLY A 101 17.91 -5.60 -5.52
C GLY A 101 18.58 -6.44 -4.43
N MET A 102 18.52 -7.77 -4.49
CA MET A 102 19.09 -8.65 -3.46
C MET A 102 19.68 -9.93 -4.06
N THR A 103 20.55 -10.57 -3.29
CA THR A 103 20.96 -11.95 -3.55
C THR A 103 19.75 -12.87 -3.49
N LYS A 104 19.70 -13.88 -4.36
CA LYS A 104 18.56 -14.80 -4.46
C LYS A 104 18.14 -15.44 -3.12
N PRO A 105 19.07 -15.94 -2.27
CA PRO A 105 18.69 -16.54 -0.99
C PRO A 105 17.97 -15.55 -0.07
N THR A 106 18.55 -14.36 0.15
CA THR A 106 17.92 -13.32 0.97
C THR A 106 16.58 -12.89 0.38
N GLY A 107 16.55 -12.62 -0.92
CA GLY A 107 15.36 -12.19 -1.64
C GLY A 107 14.20 -13.17 -1.48
N TYR A 108 14.42 -14.47 -1.64
CA TYR A 108 13.38 -15.48 -1.48
C TYR A 108 12.91 -15.66 -0.05
N VAL A 109 13.80 -15.56 0.95
CA VAL A 109 13.41 -15.60 2.37
C VAL A 109 12.50 -14.42 2.70
N ILE A 110 12.92 -13.19 2.35
CA ILE A 110 12.11 -12.00 2.61
C ILE A 110 10.78 -12.06 1.85
N LEU A 111 10.79 -12.50 0.58
CA LEU A 111 9.58 -12.66 -0.21
C LEU A 111 8.60 -13.64 0.43
N GLY A 112 9.09 -14.78 0.94
CA GLY A 112 8.27 -15.76 1.67
C GLY A 112 7.67 -15.19 2.95
N VAL A 113 8.46 -14.45 3.74
CA VAL A 113 8.00 -13.79 4.98
C VAL A 113 6.92 -12.76 4.68
N VAL A 114 7.15 -11.84 3.72
CA VAL A 114 6.22 -10.74 3.45
C VAL A 114 4.93 -11.21 2.78
N TRP A 115 5.00 -12.16 1.83
CA TRP A 115 3.80 -12.74 1.22
C TRP A 115 3.06 -13.66 2.18
N GLY A 116 3.75 -14.47 2.98
CA GLY A 116 3.14 -15.28 4.03
C GLY A 116 2.39 -14.41 5.05
N GLY A 117 3.05 -13.37 5.56
CA GLY A 117 2.44 -12.39 6.46
C GLY A 117 1.27 -11.64 5.81
N ALA A 118 1.37 -11.30 4.51
CA ALA A 118 0.28 -10.65 3.79
C ALA A 118 -0.95 -11.57 3.64
N LEU A 119 -0.75 -12.84 3.30
CA LEU A 119 -1.85 -13.82 3.19
C LEU A 119 -2.54 -14.05 4.54
N LEU A 120 -1.77 -14.13 5.63
CA LEU A 120 -2.34 -14.17 6.98
C LEU A 120 -3.15 -12.90 7.31
N GLY A 121 -2.63 -11.72 6.94
CA GLY A 121 -3.33 -10.45 7.10
C GLY A 121 -4.63 -10.35 6.28
N VAL A 122 -4.61 -10.83 5.03
CA VAL A 122 -5.80 -10.97 4.19
C VAL A 122 -6.80 -11.93 4.83
N GLY A 123 -6.35 -13.10 5.31
CA GLY A 123 -7.17 -14.04 6.06
C GLY A 123 -7.85 -13.40 7.27
N LEU A 124 -7.11 -12.63 8.07
CA LEU A 124 -7.67 -11.88 9.20
C LEU A 124 -8.80 -10.94 8.77
N LYS A 125 -8.66 -10.22 7.64
CA LYS A 125 -9.71 -9.31 7.15
C LYS A 125 -10.88 -10.04 6.49
N LEU A 126 -10.64 -11.18 5.86
CA LEU A 126 -11.67 -12.04 5.27
C LEU A 126 -12.46 -12.84 6.31
N LEU A 127 -11.89 -13.14 7.47
CA LEU A 127 -12.59 -13.82 8.56
C LEU A 127 -13.20 -12.82 9.54
N TRP A 128 -12.49 -11.73 9.85
CA TRP A 128 -12.92 -10.72 10.84
C TRP A 128 -12.88 -9.28 10.28
N PRO A 129 -13.91 -8.86 9.54
CA PRO A 129 -13.93 -7.56 8.83
C PRO A 129 -14.12 -6.36 9.78
N HIS A 130 -14.65 -6.62 10.97
CA HIS A 130 -14.85 -5.63 12.03
C HIS A 130 -13.78 -5.72 13.12
N ALA A 131 -12.68 -6.46 12.87
CA ALA A 131 -11.53 -6.48 13.76
C ALA A 131 -11.12 -5.04 14.10
N PRO A 132 -10.81 -4.75 15.38
CA PRO A 132 -10.48 -3.40 15.78
C PRO A 132 -9.21 -2.95 15.06
N ARG A 133 -9.18 -1.69 14.65
CA ARG A 133 -8.03 -1.09 13.94
C ARG A 133 -6.71 -1.17 14.71
N TRP A 134 -6.76 -1.14 16.05
CA TRP A 134 -5.55 -1.32 16.89
C TRP A 134 -4.93 -2.70 16.73
N LEU A 135 -5.67 -3.71 16.26
CA LEU A 135 -5.11 -5.02 15.93
C LEU A 135 -4.49 -5.03 14.54
N GLY A 136 -5.21 -4.50 13.54
CA GLY A 136 -4.76 -4.52 12.15
C GLY A 136 -3.54 -3.63 11.89
N THR A 137 -3.50 -2.45 12.51
CA THR A 137 -2.47 -1.44 12.27
C THR A 137 -1.06 -1.89 12.65
N PRO A 138 -0.82 -2.41 13.88
CA PRO A 138 0.49 -2.92 14.24
C PRO A 138 0.97 -4.07 13.35
N ILE A 139 0.07 -4.96 12.89
CA ILE A 139 0.44 -6.09 12.05
C ILE A 139 1.00 -5.63 10.71
N TYR A 140 0.30 -4.70 10.02
CA TYR A 140 0.83 -4.22 8.74
C TYR A 140 2.08 -3.33 8.94
N ILE A 141 2.24 -2.64 10.08
CA ILE A 141 3.45 -1.86 10.37
C ILE A 141 4.63 -2.82 10.55
N ALA A 142 4.45 -3.87 11.36
CA ALA A 142 5.47 -4.89 11.58
C ALA A 142 5.87 -5.57 10.25
N LEU A 143 4.89 -5.93 9.42
CA LEU A 143 5.13 -6.49 8.09
C LEU A 143 5.88 -5.50 7.18
N GLY A 144 5.49 -4.22 7.22
CA GLY A 144 6.10 -3.15 6.44
C GLY A 144 7.56 -2.87 6.80
N TRP A 145 7.98 -3.15 8.04
CA TRP A 145 9.35 -2.95 8.51
C TRP A 145 10.25 -4.20 8.46
N VAL A 146 9.81 -5.30 7.82
CA VAL A 146 10.68 -6.46 7.57
C VAL A 146 11.98 -6.07 6.83
N ALA A 147 11.96 -5.00 6.04
CA ALA A 147 13.10 -4.44 5.31
C ALA A 147 14.27 -4.04 6.23
N VAL A 148 14.03 -3.76 7.52
CA VAL A 148 15.10 -3.39 8.48
C VAL A 148 16.19 -4.46 8.53
N PHE A 149 15.82 -5.73 8.42
CA PHE A 149 16.76 -6.84 8.48
C PHE A 149 17.67 -6.94 7.25
N VAL A 150 17.39 -6.19 6.19
CA VAL A 150 18.09 -6.28 4.90
C VAL A 150 18.54 -4.91 4.37
N LEU A 151 18.52 -3.87 5.21
CA LEU A 151 19.03 -2.53 4.85
C LEU A 151 20.51 -2.55 4.40
N PRO A 152 21.44 -3.30 5.02
CA PRO A 152 22.83 -3.32 4.56
C PRO A 152 23.01 -3.94 3.18
N GLU A 153 22.13 -4.88 2.80
CA GLU A 153 22.15 -5.46 1.46
C GLU A 153 21.57 -4.48 0.45
N LEU A 154 20.42 -3.88 0.74
CA LEU A 154 19.81 -2.82 -0.07
C LEU A 154 20.75 -1.63 -0.30
N LEU A 155 21.51 -1.23 0.72
CA LEU A 155 22.48 -0.15 0.59
C LEU A 155 23.56 -0.48 -0.45
N ARG A 156 24.04 -1.72 -0.46
CA ARG A 156 25.13 -2.18 -1.34
C ARG A 156 24.65 -2.42 -2.76
N SER A 157 23.42 -2.89 -2.96
CA SER A 157 22.87 -3.21 -4.27
C SER A 157 22.13 -2.05 -4.92
N ALA A 158 21.23 -1.40 -4.19
CA ALA A 158 20.33 -0.36 -4.71
C ALA A 158 20.85 1.07 -4.50
N GLY A 159 21.90 1.23 -3.68
CA GLY A 159 22.51 2.50 -3.35
C GLY A 159 21.74 3.34 -2.32
N VAL A 160 22.37 4.44 -1.91
CA VAL A 160 21.88 5.32 -0.83
C VAL A 160 20.54 5.95 -1.17
N ALA A 161 20.34 6.38 -2.42
CA ALA A 161 19.12 7.06 -2.84
C ALA A 161 17.88 6.15 -2.71
N ALA A 162 17.97 4.90 -3.18
CA ALA A 162 16.89 3.93 -3.05
C ALA A 162 16.60 3.61 -1.57
N LEU A 163 17.64 3.42 -0.76
CA LEU A 163 17.50 3.18 0.68
C LEU A 163 16.76 4.32 1.39
N VAL A 164 17.16 5.57 1.14
CA VAL A 164 16.52 6.75 1.73
C VAL A 164 15.05 6.84 1.33
N LEU A 165 14.72 6.59 0.07
CA LEU A 165 13.33 6.57 -0.40
C LEU A 165 12.51 5.48 0.29
N ILE A 166 13.04 4.27 0.46
CA ILE A 166 12.36 3.18 1.19
C ILE A 166 12.11 3.58 2.65
N LEU A 167 13.10 4.14 3.33
CA LEU A 167 12.96 4.57 4.72
C LEU A 167 11.96 5.71 4.89
N ILE A 168 12.01 6.71 4.01
CA ILE A 168 11.04 7.82 4.00
C ILE A 168 9.63 7.31 3.70
N GLY A 169 9.49 6.42 2.72
CA GLY A 169 8.21 5.79 2.39
C GLY A 169 7.63 5.00 3.58
N GLY A 170 8.45 4.19 4.23
CA GLY A 170 8.09 3.46 5.45
C GLY A 170 7.71 4.38 6.62
N ALA A 171 8.42 5.50 6.79
CA ALA A 171 8.12 6.50 7.81
C ALA A 171 6.78 7.19 7.55
N PHE A 172 6.53 7.67 6.33
CA PHE A 172 5.24 8.27 5.97
C PHE A 172 4.09 7.29 6.20
N TYR A 173 4.24 6.05 5.73
CA TYR A 173 3.24 5.01 5.92
C TYR A 173 2.93 4.78 7.42
N THR A 174 3.97 4.70 8.25
CA THR A 174 3.84 4.53 9.70
C THR A 174 3.13 5.71 10.36
N VAL A 175 3.50 6.95 10.02
CA VAL A 175 2.86 8.16 10.55
C VAL A 175 1.37 8.21 10.15
N GLY A 176 1.06 7.94 8.88
CA GLY A 176 -0.32 7.86 8.42
C GLY A 176 -1.13 6.79 9.15
N ALA A 177 -0.52 5.62 9.38
CA ALA A 177 -1.15 4.52 10.10
C ALA A 177 -1.46 4.88 11.56
N VAL A 178 -0.56 5.61 12.22
CA VAL A 178 -0.80 6.16 13.57
C VAL A 178 -1.97 7.15 13.55
N PHE A 179 -2.04 8.04 12.55
CA PHE A 179 -3.18 8.95 12.43
C PHE A 179 -4.51 8.19 12.27
N TYR A 180 -4.52 7.17 11.41
CA TYR A 180 -5.69 6.32 11.22
C TYR A 180 -6.11 5.58 12.50
N ALA A 181 -5.16 5.01 13.23
CA ALA A 181 -5.42 4.26 14.46
C ALA A 181 -5.94 5.17 15.59
N THR A 182 -5.40 6.37 15.72
CA THR A 182 -5.72 7.32 16.81
C THR A 182 -6.95 8.20 16.56
N LYS A 183 -7.43 8.30 15.31
CA LYS A 183 -8.47 9.28 14.87
C LYS A 183 -8.01 10.74 14.94
N TRP A 184 -6.71 10.99 14.92
CA TRP A 184 -6.15 12.33 14.99
C TRP A 184 -5.05 12.47 13.93
N PRO A 185 -4.85 13.64 13.29
CA PRO A 185 -5.54 14.92 13.50
C PRO A 185 -6.86 15.02 12.73
N ASN A 186 -7.76 15.91 13.17
CA ASN A 186 -9.02 16.21 12.46
C ASN A 186 -9.24 17.74 12.30
N PRO A 187 -8.37 18.42 11.53
CA PRO A 187 -8.36 19.88 11.42
C PRO A 187 -9.59 20.46 10.72
N TRP A 188 -10.19 19.73 9.77
CA TRP A 188 -11.39 20.17 9.04
C TRP A 188 -12.50 19.11 9.11
N PRO A 189 -13.25 19.07 10.22
CA PRO A 189 -14.36 18.13 10.41
C PRO A 189 -15.34 18.15 9.21
N GLY A 190 -15.71 16.98 8.71
CA GLY A 190 -16.61 16.84 7.56
C GLY A 190 -15.96 17.09 6.19
N VAL A 191 -14.70 17.52 6.13
CA VAL A 191 -13.98 17.73 4.87
C VAL A 191 -12.74 16.85 4.78
N PHE A 192 -11.80 17.00 5.72
CA PHE A 192 -10.48 16.37 5.70
C PHE A 192 -9.97 16.14 7.12
N GLY A 193 -9.67 14.89 7.45
CA GLY A 193 -9.17 14.50 8.77
C GLY A 193 -8.21 13.32 8.70
N HIS A 194 -8.11 12.60 9.82
CA HIS A 194 -7.10 11.58 10.07
C HIS A 194 -7.02 10.49 8.99
N HIS A 195 -8.14 10.18 8.35
CA HIS A 195 -8.21 9.15 7.31
C HIS A 195 -7.71 9.66 5.97
N GLU A 196 -7.98 10.93 5.66
CA GLU A 196 -7.44 11.60 4.47
C GLU A 196 -5.93 11.81 4.60
N PHE A 197 -5.41 12.10 5.80
CA PHE A 197 -3.98 12.07 6.07
C PHE A 197 -3.38 10.67 5.86
N PHE A 198 -4.06 9.61 6.31
CA PHE A 198 -3.63 8.24 6.04
C PHE A 198 -3.59 7.93 4.53
N HIS A 199 -4.59 8.35 3.77
CA HIS A 199 -4.59 8.22 2.31
C HIS A 199 -3.42 8.97 1.68
N ALA A 200 -3.19 10.23 2.07
CA ALA A 200 -2.07 11.03 1.57
C ALA A 200 -0.71 10.36 1.87
N ALA A 201 -0.50 9.93 3.10
CA ALA A 201 0.72 9.25 3.53
C ALA A 201 0.94 7.93 2.77
N THR A 202 -0.13 7.18 2.49
CA THR A 202 -0.06 5.95 1.70
C THR A 202 0.36 6.22 0.26
N VAL A 203 -0.13 7.30 -0.35
CA VAL A 203 0.27 7.73 -1.69
C VAL A 203 1.72 8.20 -1.73
N ILE A 204 2.17 8.98 -0.75
CA ILE A 204 3.57 9.41 -0.65
C ILE A 204 4.48 8.18 -0.50
N ALA A 205 4.11 7.22 0.35
CA ALA A 205 4.85 5.98 0.50
C ALA A 205 4.94 5.18 -0.81
N ALA A 206 3.82 5.02 -1.52
CA ALA A 206 3.81 4.37 -2.84
C ALA A 206 4.68 5.11 -3.86
N LEU A 207 4.67 6.44 -3.86
CA LEU A 207 5.53 7.23 -4.75
C LEU A 207 7.02 7.04 -4.42
N CYS A 208 7.40 7.08 -3.14
CA CYS A 208 8.78 6.83 -2.71
C CYS A 208 9.26 5.44 -3.17
N HIS A 209 8.45 4.40 -2.93
CA HIS A 209 8.80 3.05 -3.36
C HIS A 209 8.81 2.90 -4.88
N TYR A 210 7.88 3.52 -5.61
CA TYR A 210 7.88 3.56 -7.08
C TYR A 210 9.19 4.11 -7.63
N VAL A 211 9.65 5.25 -7.10
CA VAL A 211 10.92 5.86 -7.53
C VAL A 211 12.11 4.98 -7.13
N ALA A 212 12.10 4.38 -5.94
CA ALA A 212 13.15 3.45 -5.52
C ALA A 212 13.22 2.20 -6.42
N ILE A 213 12.09 1.70 -6.91
CA ILE A 213 12.05 0.57 -7.86
C ILE A 213 12.71 0.95 -9.19
N TRP A 214 12.50 2.17 -9.69
CA TRP A 214 13.23 2.65 -10.87
C TRP A 214 14.74 2.67 -10.67
N LEU A 215 15.20 3.09 -9.49
CA LEU A 215 16.63 3.08 -9.18
C LEU A 215 17.19 1.66 -9.14
N VAL A 216 16.46 0.71 -8.56
CA VAL A 216 16.86 -0.71 -8.51
C VAL A 216 16.85 -1.37 -9.89
N LEU A 217 15.95 -0.96 -10.80
CA LEU A 217 15.92 -1.51 -12.15
C LEU A 217 17.19 -1.22 -12.95
N TYR A 218 17.89 -0.13 -12.62
CA TYR A 218 19.03 0.40 -13.37
C TYR A 218 20.29 0.59 -12.50
N SER A 219 20.36 -0.12 -11.37
CA SER A 219 21.54 -0.18 -10.49
C SER A 219 22.53 -1.25 -10.89
#